data_AF-A0A9J7A0S8-F1
#
_entry.id   AF-A0A9J7A0S8-F1
#
_cell.length_a   1.000
_cell.length_b   1.000
_cell.length_c   1.000
_cell.angle_alpha   90.00
_cell.angle_beta   90.00
_cell.angle_gamma   90.00
#
_symmetry.space_group_name_H-M   'P 1'
#
loop_
_entity.id
_entity.type
_entity.pdbx_description
1 polymer ?
#
loop_
_entity_poly.entity_id
_entity_poly.type
_entity_poly.pdbx_seq_one_letter_code
_entity_poly.pdbx_strand_id
1 'polypeptide(L)'
;MRILIAVLAILFLFLQFRLWVGEGSLAEVNNLKQEIARQEQALAGLRERNRRLQAEVDDLRSGKAAIEERARSELGMIKSGEIFYQVIQSDEGVVSE
;
A
#
# COMPACT_ATOMS: atom_id res chain seq x y z
N MET A 1 29.65 49.94 33.98
CA MET A 1 28.31 49.97 33.37
C MET A 1 28.34 49.76 31.84
N ARG A 2 28.90 50.67 31.04
CA ARG A 2 28.87 50.59 29.55
C ARG A 2 29.51 49.33 28.95
N ILE A 3 30.63 48.87 29.52
CA ILE A 3 31.33 47.66 29.06
C ILE A 3 30.49 46.40 29.34
N LEU A 4 29.81 46.35 30.49
CA LEU A 4 28.97 45.23 30.87
C LEU A 4 27.75 45.11 29.94
N ILE A 5 27.17 46.25 29.55
CA ILE A 5 26.09 46.31 28.54
C ILE A 5 26.59 45.84 27.17
N ALA A 6 27.80 46.23 26.76
CA ALA A 6 28.37 45.81 25.48
C ALA A 6 28.62 44.29 25.42
N VAL A 7 29.15 43.71 26.50
CA VAL A 7 29.33 42.25 26.61
C VAL A 7 27.98 41.53 26.58
N LEU A 8 26.97 42.05 27.29
CA LEU A 8 25.63 41.48 27.29
C LEU A 8 24.98 41.53 25.90
N ALA A 9 25.17 42.64 25.17
CA ALA A 9 24.66 42.82 23.82
C ALA A 9 25.31 41.86 22.82
N ILE A 10 26.63 41.65 22.92
CA ILE A 10 27.36 40.69 22.09
C ILE A 10 26.88 39.27 22.39
N LEU A 11 26.73 38.90 23.67
CA LEU A 11 26.22 37.59 24.06
C LEU A 11 24.79 37.38 23.55
N PHE A 12 23.95 38.40 23.63
CA PHE A 12 22.58 38.36 23.13
C PHE A 12 22.54 38.16 21.62
N LEU A 13 23.30 38.93 20.85
CA LEU A 13 23.42 38.78 19.40
C LEU A 13 23.93 37.40 19.00
N PHE A 14 24.95 36.88 19.70
CA PHE A 14 25.45 35.53 19.48
C PHE A 14 24.38 34.47 19.71
N LEU A 15 23.57 34.62 20.77
CA LEU A 15 22.50 33.69 21.08
C LEU A 15 21.36 33.76 20.03
N GLN A 16 21.02 34.96 19.55
CA GLN A 16 20.06 35.14 18.46
C GLN A 16 20.56 34.47 17.17
N PHE A 17 21.82 34.68 16.81
CA PHE A 17 22.44 34.00 15.67
C PHE A 17 22.44 32.48 15.83
N ARG A 18 22.77 31.98 17.02
CA ARG A 18 22.75 30.54 17.29
C ARG A 18 21.35 29.95 17.23
N LEU A 19 20.32 30.71 17.60
CA LEU A 19 18.93 30.26 17.46
C LEU A 19 18.49 30.18 15.99
N TRP A 20 19.05 31.05 15.14
CA TRP A 20 18.76 31.08 13.71
C TRP A 20 19.57 30.05 12.91
N VAL A 21 20.72 29.59 13.41
CA VAL A 21 21.67 28.70 12.69
C VAL A 21 21.88 27.35 13.38
N GLY A 22 21.48 27.20 14.64
CA GLY A 22 21.67 25.98 15.43
C GLY A 22 20.71 24.85 15.07
N GLU A 23 20.99 23.66 15.59
CA GLU A 23 20.21 22.41 15.47
C GLU A 23 18.71 22.69 15.73
N GLY A 24 17.89 22.66 14.67
CA GLY A 24 16.48 23.10 14.68
C GLY A 24 16.16 24.42 13.96
N SER A 25 17.16 25.05 13.31
CA SER A 25 17.00 26.23 12.46
C SER A 25 15.98 25.99 11.34
N LEU A 26 15.31 27.05 10.88
CA LEU A 26 14.44 27.06 9.68
C LEU A 26 15.09 26.37 8.46
N ALA A 27 16.41 26.39 8.36
CA ALA A 27 17.16 25.68 7.31
C ALA A 27 17.06 24.14 7.43
N GLU A 28 17.10 23.60 8.65
CA GLU A 28 17.01 22.17 8.92
C GLU A 28 15.59 21.64 8.72
N VAL A 29 14.57 22.41 9.13
CA VAL A 29 13.16 22.10 8.85
C VAL A 29 12.89 22.12 7.34
N ASN A 30 13.53 23.03 6.59
CA ASN A 30 13.37 23.09 5.14
C ASN A 30 14.04 21.90 4.44
N ASN A 31 15.23 21.49 4.88
CA ASN A 31 15.89 20.28 4.37
C ASN A 31 15.08 19.02 4.67
N LEU A 32 14.56 18.88 5.90
CA LEU A 32 13.76 17.73 6.27
C LEU A 32 12.43 17.69 5.51
N LYS A 33 11.79 18.85 5.27
CA LYS A 33 10.61 18.94 4.38
C LYS A 33 10.93 18.56 2.94
N GLN A 34 12.09 18.95 2.42
CA GLN A 34 12.49 18.56 1.06
C GLN A 34 12.74 17.06 0.95
N GLU A 35 13.29 16.43 1.98
CA GLU A 35 13.52 14.99 2.00
C GLU A 35 12.21 14.19 2.08
N ILE A 36 11.24 14.66 2.87
CA ILE A 36 9.87 14.10 2.91
C ILE A 36 9.20 14.23 1.53
N ALA A 37 9.29 15.40 0.89
CA ALA A 37 8.67 15.63 -0.42
C ALA A 37 9.26 14.72 -1.53
N ARG A 38 10.57 14.43 -1.48
CA ARG A 38 11.20 13.47 -2.41
C ARG A 38 10.69 12.04 -2.17
N GLN A 39 10.54 11.64 -0.92
CA GLN A 39 10.04 10.30 -0.60
C GLN A 39 8.57 10.10 -1.01
N GLU A 40 7.71 11.12 -0.85
CA GLU A 40 6.30 11.03 -1.26
C GLU A 40 6.14 10.78 -2.77
N GLN A 41 6.96 11.41 -3.62
CA GLN A 41 6.92 11.18 -5.06
C GLN A 41 7.30 9.73 -5.44
N ALA A 42 8.28 9.14 -4.76
CA ALA A 42 8.66 7.75 -4.98
C ALA A 42 7.55 6.78 -4.52
N LEU A 43 6.91 7.07 -3.38
CA LEU A 43 5.79 6.26 -2.87
C LEU A 43 4.57 6.30 -3.79
N ALA A 44 4.27 7.45 -4.41
CA ALA A 44 3.15 7.57 -5.35
C ALA A 44 3.33 6.65 -6.58
N GLY A 45 4.53 6.64 -7.17
CA GLY A 45 4.83 5.77 -8.31
C GLY A 45 4.79 4.27 -7.96
N LEU A 46 5.27 3.90 -6.77
CA LEU A 46 5.23 2.50 -6.31
C LEU A 46 3.79 2.02 -6.04
N ARG A 47 2.95 2.86 -5.43
CA ARG A 47 1.54 2.54 -5.17
C ARG A 47 0.76 2.31 -6.45
N GLU A 48 0.99 3.12 -7.47
CA GLU A 48 0.28 2.98 -8.77
C GLU A 48 0.66 1.67 -9.48
N ARG A 49 1.95 1.32 -9.48
CA ARG A 49 2.43 0.04 -10.03
C ARG A 49 1.85 -1.14 -9.26
N ASN A 50 1.80 -1.06 -7.94
CA ASN A 50 1.25 -2.11 -7.10
C ASN A 50 -0.25 -2.32 -7.39
N ARG A 51 -1.04 -1.25 -7.50
CA ARG A 51 -2.46 -1.34 -7.90
C ARG A 51 -2.64 -1.99 -9.27
N ARG A 52 -1.82 -1.62 -10.25
CA ARG A 52 -1.90 -2.18 -11.60
C ARG A 52 -1.58 -3.68 -11.60
N LEU A 53 -0.52 -4.08 -10.90
CA LEU A 53 -0.13 -5.48 -10.77
C LEU A 53 -1.20 -6.29 -10.02
N GLN A 54 -1.82 -5.70 -9.00
CA GLN A 54 -2.89 -6.35 -8.25
C GLN A 54 -4.12 -6.59 -9.13
N ALA A 55 -4.53 -5.58 -9.92
CA ALA A 55 -5.61 -5.72 -10.87
C ALA A 55 -5.31 -6.80 -11.94
N GLU A 56 -4.06 -6.89 -12.40
CA GLU A 56 -3.64 -7.91 -13.36
C GLU A 56 -3.65 -9.32 -12.75
N VAL A 57 -3.25 -9.46 -11.48
CA VAL A 57 -3.36 -10.73 -10.75
C VAL A 57 -4.81 -11.14 -10.55
N ASP A 58 -5.69 -10.20 -10.23
CA ASP A 58 -7.12 -10.46 -10.03
C ASP A 58 -7.81 -10.84 -11.34
N ASP A 59 -7.47 -10.19 -12.45
CA ASP A 59 -7.96 -10.54 -13.80
C ASP A 59 -7.48 -11.93 -14.24
N LEU A 60 -6.21 -12.26 -14.01
CA LEU A 60 -5.68 -13.60 -14.31
C LEU A 60 -6.32 -14.69 -13.44
N ARG A 61 -6.67 -14.38 -12.19
CA ARG A 61 -7.38 -15.32 -11.30
C ARG A 61 -8.83 -15.51 -11.73
N SER A 62 -9.54 -14.43 -12.03
CA SER A 62 -10.94 -14.48 -12.46
C SER A 62 -11.08 -15.20 -13.80
N GLY A 63 -10.19 -14.93 -14.76
CA GLY A 63 -10.17 -15.60 -16.05
C GLY A 63 -9.91 -17.10 -15.93
N LYS A 64 -8.97 -17.52 -15.05
CA LYS A 64 -8.72 -18.95 -14.79
C LYS A 64 -9.89 -19.63 -14.09
N ALA A 65 -10.49 -18.98 -13.11
CA ALA A 65 -11.66 -19.51 -12.40
C ALA A 65 -12.85 -19.68 -13.35
N ALA A 66 -13.09 -18.70 -14.23
CA ALA A 66 -14.15 -18.77 -15.24
C ALA A 66 -13.94 -19.93 -16.24
N ILE A 67 -12.69 -20.17 -16.65
CA ILE A 67 -12.36 -21.31 -17.52
C ILE A 67 -12.54 -22.64 -16.79
N GLU A 68 -12.12 -22.72 -15.53
CA GLU A 68 -12.28 -23.92 -14.71
C GLU A 68 -13.76 -24.26 -14.47
N GLU A 69 -14.58 -23.25 -14.17
CA GLU A 69 -16.02 -23.43 -14.00
C GLU A 69 -16.69 -23.93 -15.27
N ARG A 70 -16.32 -23.38 -16.44
CA ARG A 70 -16.79 -23.87 -17.74
C ARG A 70 -16.37 -25.33 -17.99
N ALA A 71 -15.12 -25.68 -17.69
CA ALA A 71 -14.60 -27.04 -17.88
C ALA A 71 -15.29 -28.05 -16.95
N ARG A 72 -15.58 -27.68 -15.70
CA ARG A 72 -16.28 -28.53 -14.73
C ARG A 72 -17.77 -28.66 -15.04
N SER A 73 -18.44 -27.56 -15.35
CA SER A 73 -19.91 -27.53 -15.57
C SER A 73 -20.33 -28.13 -16.91
N GLU A 74 -19.59 -27.88 -17.99
CA GLU A 74 -20.02 -28.30 -19.34
C GLU A 74 -19.32 -29.55 -19.84
N LEU A 75 -18.03 -29.70 -19.54
CA LEU A 75 -17.24 -30.83 -20.04
C LEU A 75 -17.11 -31.95 -19.01
N GLY A 76 -17.63 -31.75 -17.79
CA GLY A 76 -17.50 -32.71 -16.69
C GLY A 76 -16.04 -33.02 -16.33
N MET A 77 -15.12 -32.11 -16.66
CA MET A 77 -13.70 -32.33 -16.45
C MET A 77 -13.38 -32.27 -14.95
N ILE A 78 -12.67 -33.30 -14.47
CA ILE A 78 -12.20 -33.43 -13.09
C ILE A 78 -10.68 -33.54 -13.07
N LYS A 79 -10.04 -32.97 -12.05
CA LYS A 79 -8.58 -32.98 -11.95
C LYS A 79 -8.08 -34.36 -11.56
N SER A 80 -6.88 -34.73 -12.01
CA SER A 80 -6.25 -36.00 -11.61
C SER A 80 -6.06 -36.05 -10.09
N GLY A 81 -6.64 -37.07 -9.44
CA GLY A 81 -6.62 -37.26 -7.98
C GLY A 81 -7.78 -36.60 -7.21
N GLU A 82 -8.76 -36.01 -7.89
CA GLU A 82 -9.93 -35.38 -7.28
C GLU A 82 -11.12 -36.36 -7.19
N ILE A 83 -11.85 -36.37 -6.07
CA ILE A 83 -13.05 -37.21 -5.86
C ILE A 83 -14.29 -36.35 -6.11
N PHE A 84 -15.05 -36.68 -7.16
CA PHE A 84 -16.26 -35.95 -7.54
C PHE A 84 -17.51 -36.61 -6.94
N TYR A 85 -18.30 -35.81 -6.20
CA TYR A 85 -19.58 -36.24 -5.63
C TYR A 85 -20.73 -35.55 -6.38
N GLN A 86 -21.57 -36.33 -7.05
CA GLN A 86 -22.80 -35.83 -7.67
C GLN A 86 -23.99 -36.25 -6.80
N VAL A 87 -24.66 -35.26 -6.20
CA VAL A 87 -25.87 -35.51 -5.42
C VAL A 87 -27.04 -35.61 -6.40
N ILE A 88 -27.52 -36.83 -6.65
CA ILE A 88 -28.75 -37.07 -7.40
C ILE A 88 -29.88 -37.03 -6.36
N GLN A 89 -30.83 -36.11 -6.50
CA GLN A 89 -32.07 -36.20 -5.74
C GLN A 89 -32.84 -37.40 -6.29
N SER A 90 -32.96 -38.46 -5.49
CA SER A 90 -33.92 -39.51 -5.77
C SER A 90 -35.30 -38.89 -5.63
N ASP A 91 -36.03 -38.74 -6.74
CA ASP A 91 -37.45 -38.44 -6.69
C ASP A 91 -38.12 -39.48 -5.79
N GLU A 92 -38.49 -39.07 -4.58
CA GLU A 92 -39.32 -39.85 -3.69
C GLU A 92 -40.69 -40.04 -4.36
N GLY A 93 -40.83 -41.18 -5.04
CA GLY A 93 -42.07 -41.94 -5.16
C GLY A 93 -43.31 -41.19 -5.66
N VAL A 94 -43.44 -41.06 -6.98
CA VAL A 94 -44.78 -41.14 -7.59
C VAL A 94 -45.09 -42.62 -7.80
N VAL A 95 -45.58 -43.27 -6.74
CA VAL A 95 -46.23 -44.58 -6.82
C VAL A 95 -47.51 -44.39 -7.62
N SER A 96 -47.55 -45.02 -8.79
CA SER A 96 -48.77 -45.27 -9.55
C SER A 96 -49.40 -46.54 -8.99
N GLU A 97 -50.55 -46.40 -8.31
CA GLU A 97 -51.73 -47.28 -8.41
C GLU A 97 -52.96 -46.57 -7.86
#